data_AF-A0A2M9NNI5-F1
#
_entry.id   AF-A0A2M9NNI5-F1
#
_cell.length_a   1.000
_cell.length_b   1.000
_cell.length_c   1.000
_cell.angle_alpha   90.00
_cell.angle_beta   90.00
_cell.angle_gamma   90.00
#
_symmetry.space_group_name_H-M   'P 1'
#
loop_
_entity.id
_entity.type
_entity.pdbx_description
1 polymer ?
#
loop_
_entity_poly.entity_id
_entity_poly.type
_entity_poly.pdbx_seq_one_letter_code
_entity_poly.pdbx_strand_id
1 'polypeptide(L)'
;MGINSSYYNSKTDYMDRVVASSGTYFCSKFTVLRGALTVGLAPKEYLSIPKEVAEWKLATVNAFIEFSTSPLTMKNITHLETSEKVNVAYFLGMVFSQIYMQTHYGLRHLEHLRNSGIKVSKRTTRKMNPDLWGISTTLITSKTPPSPKSFLVEAKGSTTRSTYFNDENVDKAARQLGVVTQINYKSSAGAKPQIFNSSLSNLEKLVVATHPNDNGEITQHIVDPTNGQDNVVEVNGDETVYKHYLGIMNLIANETIIPSTKSGIKFKVVEYKKLGCFVGISEKVFDIVYESFKGKKVTSKSLEGINNKINKELDDLNLLNNIESENLSIGIDGIIVFKD
;
A
#
# COMPACT_ATOMS: atom_id res chain seq x y z
N MET A 1 -6.96 -16.91 8.94
CA MET A 1 -5.57 -16.46 8.74
C MET A 1 -5.45 -15.05 9.27
N GLY A 2 -4.38 -14.76 10.02
CA GLY A 2 -4.18 -13.43 10.60
C GLY A 2 -2.72 -13.06 10.76
N ILE A 3 -2.47 -11.79 11.04
CA ILE A 3 -1.15 -11.21 11.26
C ILE A 3 -1.13 -10.58 12.65
N ASN A 4 -0.10 -10.89 13.43
CA ASN A 4 0.08 -10.29 14.75
C ASN A 4 0.56 -8.84 14.59
N SER A 5 0.05 -7.93 15.41
CA SER A 5 0.44 -6.53 15.38
C SER A 5 0.56 -5.96 16.79
N SER A 6 1.61 -5.17 17.01
CA SER A 6 1.81 -4.38 18.23
C SER A 6 2.05 -2.92 17.85
N TYR A 7 1.30 -2.02 18.46
CA TYR A 7 1.38 -0.58 18.25
C TYR A 7 2.11 0.11 19.41
N TYR A 8 2.98 1.05 19.06
CA TYR A 8 3.78 1.85 19.97
C TYR A 8 3.55 3.33 19.65
N ASN A 9 3.16 4.14 20.66
CA ASN A 9 2.83 5.55 20.44
C ASN A 9 4.07 6.41 20.15
N SER A 10 5.27 5.90 20.42
CA SER A 10 6.50 6.62 20.18
C SER A 10 7.66 5.66 19.86
N LYS A 11 8.75 6.21 19.29
CA LYS A 11 10.02 5.48 19.21
C LYS A 11 10.53 5.09 20.59
N THR A 12 10.37 5.94 21.59
CA THR A 12 10.80 5.65 22.97
C THR A 12 10.02 4.48 23.54
N ASP A 13 8.70 4.47 23.39
CA ASP A 13 7.82 3.37 23.79
C ASP A 13 8.27 2.06 23.14
N TYR A 14 8.65 2.12 21.85
CA TYR A 14 9.21 0.97 21.16
C TYR A 14 10.51 0.48 21.79
N MET A 15 11.47 1.36 22.09
CA MET A 15 12.74 0.98 22.70
C MET A 15 12.57 0.43 24.12
N ASP A 16 11.63 1.01 24.87
CA ASP A 16 11.31 0.63 26.25
C ASP A 16 10.32 -0.55 26.33
N ARG A 17 9.87 -1.05 25.17
CA ARG A 17 8.91 -2.16 25.00
C ARG A 17 7.54 -1.88 25.63
N VAL A 18 7.13 -0.62 25.70
CA VAL A 18 5.81 -0.20 26.19
C VAL A 18 4.78 -0.28 25.06
N VAL A 19 4.06 -1.40 24.99
CA VAL A 19 3.04 -1.63 23.97
C VAL A 19 1.77 -0.85 24.31
N ALA A 20 1.30 -0.01 23.38
CA ALA A 20 0.06 0.73 23.54
C ALA A 20 -1.17 -0.13 23.24
N SER A 21 -1.09 -0.95 22.20
CA SER A 21 -2.10 -1.94 21.86
C SER A 21 -1.48 -3.11 21.10
N SER A 22 -2.09 -4.29 21.20
CA SER A 22 -1.70 -5.46 20.41
C SER A 22 -2.93 -6.27 20.02
N GLY A 23 -2.78 -7.08 18.98
CA GLY A 23 -3.84 -7.96 18.50
C GLY A 23 -3.44 -8.69 17.24
N THR A 24 -4.41 -9.41 16.68
CA THR A 24 -4.27 -10.10 15.40
C THR A 24 -5.36 -9.60 14.46
N TYR A 25 -5.00 -9.17 13.26
CA TYR A 25 -5.96 -8.77 12.24
C TYR A 25 -6.05 -9.82 11.13
N PHE A 26 -7.25 -10.00 10.56
CA PHE A 26 -7.48 -10.98 9.50
C PHE A 26 -6.77 -10.58 8.21
N CYS A 27 -6.18 -11.58 7.54
CA CYS A 27 -5.58 -11.39 6.22
C CYS A 27 -5.64 -12.71 5.45
N SER A 28 -6.43 -12.75 4.36
CA SER A 28 -6.52 -13.94 3.51
C SER A 28 -5.33 -14.05 2.54
N LYS A 29 -5.12 -15.25 1.98
CA LYS A 29 -4.17 -15.46 0.88
C LYS A 29 -4.36 -14.44 -0.24
N PHE A 30 -5.61 -14.23 -0.65
CA PHE A 30 -5.94 -13.34 -1.76
C PHE A 30 -5.71 -11.87 -1.41
N THR A 31 -5.80 -11.49 -0.13
CA THR A 31 -5.39 -10.16 0.33
C THR A 31 -3.88 -9.96 0.24
N VAL A 32 -3.07 -10.97 0.58
CA VAL A 32 -1.61 -10.89 0.41
C VAL A 32 -1.22 -10.82 -1.07
N LEU A 33 -1.87 -11.63 -1.93
CA LEU A 33 -1.65 -11.57 -3.38
C LEU A 33 -2.07 -10.21 -3.97
N ARG A 34 -3.19 -9.65 -3.53
CA ARG A 34 -3.63 -8.31 -3.92
C ARG A 34 -2.61 -7.25 -3.52
N GLY A 35 -2.17 -7.27 -2.25
CA GLY A 35 -1.12 -6.37 -1.75
C GLY A 35 0.19 -6.47 -2.54
N ALA A 36 0.59 -7.68 -2.95
CA ALA A 36 1.75 -7.89 -3.80
C ALA A 36 1.67 -7.20 -5.17
N LEU A 37 0.48 -7.15 -5.77
CA LEU A 37 0.27 -6.52 -7.06
C LEU A 37 0.22 -4.99 -6.98
N THR A 38 -0.34 -4.46 -5.89
CA THR A 38 -0.58 -3.03 -5.72
C THR A 38 0.57 -2.30 -5.06
N VAL A 39 1.40 -2.99 -4.30
CA VAL A 39 2.49 -2.33 -3.58
C VAL A 39 3.60 -1.88 -4.50
N GLY A 40 4.05 -0.64 -4.26
CA GLY A 40 5.34 -0.14 -4.72
C GLY A 40 5.53 -0.22 -6.23
N LEU A 41 4.55 0.26 -7.02
CA LEU A 41 4.76 0.54 -8.44
C LEU A 41 6.04 1.37 -8.58
N ALA A 42 7.08 0.83 -9.22
CA ALA A 42 8.33 1.56 -9.32
C ALA A 42 8.17 2.81 -10.21
N PRO A 43 9.07 3.79 -10.10
CA PRO A 43 9.00 4.99 -10.91
C PRO A 43 8.94 4.63 -12.40
N LYS A 44 7.85 5.01 -13.08
CA LYS A 44 7.51 4.71 -14.48
C LYS A 44 6.92 3.33 -14.78
N GLU A 45 6.78 2.43 -13.81
CA GLU A 45 6.15 1.11 -14.03
C GLU A 45 4.66 1.20 -14.38
N TYR A 46 3.98 2.29 -14.04
CA TYR A 46 2.62 2.55 -14.49
C TYR A 46 2.44 2.50 -16.03
N LEU A 47 3.53 2.65 -16.80
CA LEU A 47 3.50 2.62 -18.27
C LEU A 47 3.35 1.21 -18.84
N SER A 48 3.93 0.20 -18.21
CA SER A 48 3.83 -1.21 -18.60
C SER A 48 4.51 -2.06 -17.53
N ILE A 49 3.72 -2.90 -16.85
CA ILE A 49 4.25 -3.97 -16.01
C ILE A 49 4.19 -5.24 -16.86
N PRO A 50 5.34 -5.84 -17.21
CA PRO A 50 5.34 -7.13 -17.88
C PRO A 50 4.63 -8.19 -17.02
N LYS A 51 3.89 -9.10 -17.66
CA LYS A 51 3.18 -10.19 -16.97
C LYS A 51 4.13 -10.99 -16.08
N GLU A 52 5.36 -11.19 -16.53
CA GLU A 52 6.42 -11.92 -15.84
C GLU A 52 6.77 -11.28 -14.50
N VAL A 53 6.73 -9.94 -14.40
CA VAL A 53 6.97 -9.23 -13.14
C VAL A 53 5.81 -9.42 -12.18
N ALA A 54 4.57 -9.41 -12.67
CA ALA A 54 3.39 -9.73 -11.87
C ALA A 54 3.42 -11.18 -11.37
N GLU A 55 3.75 -12.12 -12.25
CA GLU A 55 3.94 -13.53 -11.91
C GLU A 55 5.05 -13.71 -10.87
N TRP A 56 6.18 -13.00 -11.00
CA TRP A 56 7.25 -13.01 -10.01
C TRP A 56 6.78 -12.51 -8.63
N LYS A 57 6.05 -11.38 -8.57
CA LYS A 57 5.49 -10.83 -7.32
C LYS A 57 4.58 -11.85 -6.62
N LEU A 58 3.64 -12.42 -7.37
CA LEU A 58 2.69 -13.41 -6.85
C LEU A 58 3.35 -14.75 -6.48
N ALA A 59 4.30 -15.21 -7.28
CA ALA A 59 5.07 -16.43 -7.01
C ALA A 59 5.93 -16.27 -5.75
N THR A 60 6.53 -15.10 -5.54
CA THR A 60 7.30 -14.78 -4.33
C THR A 60 6.44 -14.93 -3.07
N VAL A 61 5.21 -14.39 -3.08
CA VAL A 61 4.27 -14.58 -1.95
C VAL A 61 3.96 -16.06 -1.72
N ASN A 62 3.60 -16.81 -2.76
CA ASN A 62 3.28 -18.24 -2.64
C ASN A 62 4.47 -19.09 -2.18
N ALA A 63 5.69 -18.70 -2.56
CA ALA A 63 6.91 -19.41 -2.20
C ALA A 63 7.28 -19.21 -0.73
N PHE A 64 7.05 -18.03 -0.16
CA PHE A 64 7.60 -17.67 1.15
C PHE A 64 6.58 -17.47 2.26
N ILE A 65 5.28 -17.46 1.97
CA ILE A 65 4.21 -17.38 2.98
C ILE A 65 3.44 -18.70 3.07
N GLU A 66 3.27 -19.21 4.29
CA GLU A 66 2.37 -20.32 4.57
C GLU A 66 0.97 -19.80 4.92
N PHE A 67 -0.01 -20.27 4.15
CA PHE A 67 -1.41 -19.86 4.26
C PHE A 67 -2.27 -20.90 4.98
N SER A 68 -1.74 -22.11 5.24
CA SER A 68 -2.46 -23.12 6.02
C SER A 68 -2.42 -22.87 7.53
N THR A 69 -1.70 -21.84 8.00
CA THR A 69 -1.57 -21.49 9.42
C THR A 69 -2.28 -20.18 9.77
N SER A 70 -2.68 -20.03 11.03
CA SER A 70 -3.18 -18.78 11.58
C SER A 70 -2.60 -18.60 12.98
N PRO A 71 -1.70 -17.63 13.22
CA PRO A 71 -1.21 -16.60 12.29
C PRO A 71 -0.47 -17.14 11.05
N LEU A 72 -0.35 -16.30 10.02
CA LEU A 72 0.48 -16.59 8.84
C LEU A 72 1.94 -16.79 9.27
N THR A 73 2.66 -17.70 8.62
CA THR A 73 4.08 -17.96 8.92
C THR A 73 4.94 -17.82 7.66
N MET A 74 6.24 -17.57 7.83
CA MET A 74 7.19 -17.61 6.72
C MET A 74 7.69 -19.04 6.49
N LYS A 75 7.82 -19.45 5.22
CA LYS A 75 8.41 -20.73 4.80
C LYS A 75 9.54 -20.54 3.79
N ASN A 76 10.30 -21.60 3.56
CA ASN A 76 11.38 -21.69 2.55
C ASN A 76 12.54 -20.67 2.67
N ILE A 77 12.51 -19.76 3.65
CA ILE A 77 13.56 -18.76 3.90
C ILE A 77 14.96 -19.39 4.09
N THR A 78 15.03 -20.57 4.69
CA THR A 78 16.29 -21.28 4.96
C THR A 78 17.01 -21.73 3.70
N HIS A 79 16.32 -21.78 2.56
CA HIS A 79 16.91 -22.16 1.26
C HIS A 79 17.54 -20.99 0.50
N LEU A 80 17.43 -19.77 1.04
CA LEU A 80 17.94 -18.56 0.39
C LEU A 80 19.32 -18.13 0.92
N GLU A 81 20.11 -17.53 0.03
CA GLU A 81 21.30 -16.75 0.38
C GLU A 81 20.88 -15.44 1.09
N THR A 82 21.81 -14.81 1.81
CA THR A 82 21.61 -13.56 2.56
C THR A 82 21.01 -12.43 1.72
N SER A 83 21.53 -12.19 0.52
CA SER A 83 21.04 -11.13 -0.37
C SER A 83 19.61 -11.39 -0.85
N GLU A 84 19.28 -12.65 -1.15
CA GLU A 84 17.93 -13.09 -1.52
C GLU A 84 16.96 -12.93 -0.34
N LYS A 85 17.38 -13.31 0.87
CA LYS A 85 16.61 -13.10 2.11
C LYS A 85 16.28 -11.63 2.31
N VAL A 86 17.24 -10.73 2.08
CA VAL A 86 17.03 -9.29 2.20
C VAL A 86 16.00 -8.80 1.18
N ASN A 87 16.07 -9.26 -0.07
CA ASN A 87 15.13 -8.88 -1.12
C ASN A 87 13.70 -9.36 -0.81
N VAL A 88 13.54 -10.63 -0.40
CA VAL A 88 12.25 -11.20 0.01
C VAL A 88 11.70 -10.47 1.23
N ALA A 89 12.54 -10.21 2.23
CA ALA A 89 12.15 -9.45 3.42
C ALA A 89 11.63 -8.06 3.06
N TYR A 90 12.38 -7.32 2.24
CA TYR A 90 12.00 -5.96 1.83
C TYR A 90 10.68 -5.95 1.06
N PHE A 91 10.52 -6.86 0.08
CA PHE A 91 9.27 -6.99 -0.68
C PHE A 91 8.08 -7.29 0.23
N LEU A 92 8.19 -8.32 1.09
CA LEU A 92 7.11 -8.68 2.00
C LEU A 92 6.82 -7.58 3.03
N GLY A 93 7.84 -6.88 3.52
CA GLY A 93 7.67 -5.74 4.42
C GLY A 93 6.79 -4.66 3.78
N MET A 94 7.03 -4.33 2.51
CA MET A 94 6.18 -3.42 1.76
C MET A 94 4.76 -3.97 1.57
N VAL A 95 4.60 -5.23 1.15
CA VAL A 95 3.27 -5.87 0.96
C VAL A 95 2.44 -5.81 2.23
N PHE A 96 3.01 -6.20 3.38
CA PHE A 96 2.27 -6.18 4.64
C PHE A 96 2.04 -4.76 5.16
N SER A 97 2.89 -3.79 4.79
CA SER A 97 2.62 -2.36 5.07
C SER A 97 1.44 -1.85 4.26
N GLN A 98 1.35 -2.17 2.97
CA GLN A 98 0.20 -1.86 2.12
C GLN A 98 -1.11 -2.37 2.74
N ILE A 99 -1.11 -3.64 3.15
CA ILE A 99 -2.29 -4.29 3.76
C ILE A 99 -2.64 -3.61 5.08
N TYR A 100 -1.66 -3.40 5.96
CA TYR A 100 -1.89 -2.76 7.25
C TYR A 100 -2.51 -1.36 7.10
N MET A 101 -1.99 -0.55 6.18
CA MET A 101 -2.50 0.81 5.94
C MET A 101 -3.91 0.82 5.35
N GLN A 102 -4.24 -0.13 4.47
CA GLN A 102 -5.60 -0.30 3.96
C GLN A 102 -6.58 -0.72 5.08
N THR A 103 -6.19 -1.71 5.88
CA THR A 103 -7.05 -2.29 6.92
C THR A 103 -7.29 -1.35 8.10
N HIS A 104 -6.25 -0.67 8.59
CA HIS A 104 -6.35 0.12 9.84
C HIS A 104 -6.60 1.60 9.63
N TYR A 105 -6.21 2.15 8.47
CA TYR A 105 -6.29 3.58 8.21
C TYR A 105 -7.13 3.94 6.98
N GLY A 106 -7.68 2.95 6.26
CA GLY A 106 -8.55 3.20 5.11
C GLY A 106 -7.82 3.84 3.92
N LEU A 107 -6.50 3.61 3.78
CA LEU A 107 -5.73 4.20 2.69
C LEU A 107 -5.95 3.42 1.39
N ARG A 108 -6.74 3.98 0.47
CA ARG A 108 -6.93 3.40 -0.87
C ARG A 108 -5.62 3.27 -1.62
N HIS A 109 -4.84 4.36 -1.64
CA HIS A 109 -3.59 4.47 -2.40
C HIS A 109 -2.44 4.73 -1.43
N LEU A 110 -1.46 3.82 -1.43
CA LEU A 110 -0.20 3.98 -0.71
C LEU A 110 0.92 3.88 -1.75
N GLU A 111 1.58 5.01 -1.97
CA GLU A 111 2.38 5.29 -3.16
C GLU A 111 3.82 5.55 -2.77
N HIS A 112 4.77 5.09 -3.59
CA HIS A 112 6.17 5.38 -3.34
C HIS A 112 6.43 6.87 -3.58
N LEU A 113 7.11 7.57 -2.66
CA LEU A 113 7.47 8.98 -2.82
C LEU A 113 8.35 9.29 -4.06
N ARG A 114 8.88 8.25 -4.71
CA ARG A 114 9.63 8.37 -5.98
C ARG A 114 8.72 8.32 -7.20
N ASN A 115 7.41 8.11 -7.03
CA ASN A 115 6.46 8.03 -8.12
C ASN A 115 6.29 9.37 -8.81
N SER A 116 6.21 9.31 -10.13
CA SER A 116 5.96 10.48 -10.97
C SER A 116 4.58 11.07 -10.66
N GLY A 117 4.54 12.33 -10.23
CA GLY A 117 3.36 12.97 -9.64
C GLY A 117 3.63 13.47 -8.22
N ILE A 118 4.66 12.92 -7.58
CA ILE A 118 5.21 13.35 -6.31
C ILE A 118 6.55 14.05 -6.56
N LYS A 119 6.70 15.28 -6.04
CA LYS A 119 7.92 16.09 -6.17
C LYS A 119 8.37 16.56 -4.79
N VAL A 120 9.63 16.35 -4.48
CA VAL A 120 10.23 16.88 -3.24
C VAL A 120 10.83 18.25 -3.56
N SER A 121 10.29 19.33 -2.97
CA SER A 121 10.60 20.72 -3.37
C SER A 121 11.95 21.23 -2.85
N LYS A 122 12.41 20.68 -1.71
CA LYS A 122 13.77 20.85 -1.19
C LYS A 122 14.31 19.45 -0.93
N ARG A 123 15.42 19.07 -1.56
CA ARG A 123 16.16 17.88 -1.14
C ARG A 123 17.19 18.34 -0.15
N THR A 124 17.16 17.83 1.08
CA THR A 124 18.34 17.95 1.95
C THR A 124 19.54 17.30 1.26
N THR A 125 20.75 17.69 1.65
CA THR A 125 21.99 17.03 1.19
C THR A 125 22.10 15.58 1.64
N ARG A 126 21.19 15.11 2.51
CA ARG A 126 21.13 13.73 3.00
C ARG A 126 20.19 12.92 2.10
N LYS A 127 20.66 11.76 1.62
CA LYS A 127 19.89 10.79 0.80
C LYS A 127 18.78 10.07 1.59
N MET A 128 18.10 10.75 2.49
CA MET A 128 17.02 10.19 3.31
C MET A 128 15.69 10.64 2.71
N ASN A 129 14.89 9.69 2.23
CA ASN A 129 13.51 9.91 1.81
C ASN A 129 12.68 8.74 2.36
N PRO A 130 11.48 8.99 2.89
CA PRO A 130 10.56 7.92 3.24
C PRO A 130 10.21 7.07 2.03
N ASP A 131 9.83 5.82 2.27
CA ASP A 131 9.40 4.92 1.22
C ASP A 131 8.04 5.34 0.65
N LEU A 132 7.01 5.38 1.49
CA LEU A 132 5.61 5.41 1.04
C LEU A 132 4.82 6.60 1.61
N TRP A 133 3.75 6.98 0.91
CA TRP A 133 2.83 8.03 1.29
C TRP A 133 1.40 7.72 0.83
N GLY A 134 0.40 8.12 1.62
CA GLY A 134 -1.01 8.07 1.22
C GLY A 134 -1.88 9.02 2.03
N ILE A 135 -3.14 9.17 1.60
CA ILE A 135 -4.15 9.96 2.30
C ILE A 135 -5.33 9.05 2.66
N SER A 136 -5.74 9.11 3.92
CA SER A 136 -7.03 8.59 4.36
C SER A 136 -8.10 9.64 4.07
N THR A 137 -8.99 9.34 3.12
CA THR A 137 -10.16 10.15 2.80
C THR A 137 -11.43 9.65 3.49
N THR A 138 -11.36 8.49 4.15
CA THR A 138 -12.47 7.82 4.84
C THR A 138 -11.98 7.36 6.21
N LEU A 139 -12.65 7.79 7.28
CA LEU A 139 -12.49 7.15 8.60
C LEU A 139 -13.71 6.26 8.87
N ILE A 140 -13.42 5.00 9.16
CA ILE A 140 -14.36 3.90 9.42
C ILE A 140 -15.23 4.15 10.68
N THR A 141 -14.91 5.18 11.48
CA THR A 141 -15.58 5.44 12.76
C THR A 141 -15.69 6.93 13.09
N SER A 142 -16.74 7.61 12.63
CA SER A 142 -17.53 8.61 13.41
C SER A 142 -18.48 9.42 12.52
N LYS A 143 -19.59 9.88 13.12
CA LYS A 143 -20.74 10.57 12.49
C LYS A 143 -20.45 12.01 12.01
N THR A 144 -19.18 12.39 11.93
CA THR A 144 -18.72 13.67 11.40
C THR A 144 -17.50 13.33 10.55
N PRO A 145 -17.42 13.68 9.25
CA PRO A 145 -16.24 13.36 8.46
C PRO A 145 -15.06 14.12 9.08
N PRO A 146 -14.10 13.43 9.71
CA PRO A 146 -12.90 14.10 10.18
C PRO A 146 -12.17 14.67 8.96
N SER A 147 -11.44 15.76 9.18
CA SER A 147 -10.49 16.24 8.18
C SER A 147 -9.60 15.06 7.72
N PRO A 148 -9.32 14.92 6.42
CA PRO A 148 -8.51 13.82 5.94
C PRO A 148 -7.13 13.87 6.60
N LYS A 149 -6.53 12.70 6.81
CA LYS A 149 -5.18 12.56 7.37
C LYS A 149 -4.24 12.04 6.29
N SER A 150 -3.03 12.59 6.27
CA SER A 150 -1.93 12.11 5.43
C SER A 150 -1.03 11.20 6.27
N PHE A 151 -0.48 10.18 5.63
CA PHE A 151 0.43 9.23 6.26
C PHE A 151 1.72 9.12 5.47
N LEU A 152 2.85 9.17 6.17
CA LEU A 152 4.15 8.77 5.67
C LEU A 152 4.52 7.43 6.31
N VAL A 153 4.89 6.46 5.49
CA VAL A 153 5.16 5.11 5.96
C VAL A 153 6.53 4.66 5.50
N GLU A 154 7.35 4.21 6.46
CA GLU A 154 8.58 3.50 6.17
C GLU A 154 8.34 2.00 6.41
N ALA A 155 8.38 1.23 5.33
CA ALA A 155 8.17 -0.20 5.38
C ALA A 155 9.51 -0.91 5.65
N LYS A 156 9.58 -1.69 6.72
CA LYS A 156 10.75 -2.53 7.02
C LYS A 156 10.35 -3.99 7.03
N GLY A 157 11.28 -4.83 6.56
CA GLY A 157 11.10 -6.27 6.51
C GLY A 157 12.35 -6.99 7.01
N SER A 158 12.14 -8.11 7.71
CA SER A 158 13.20 -9.03 8.12
C SER A 158 12.70 -10.46 7.99
N THR A 159 13.62 -11.37 7.66
CA THR A 159 13.38 -12.82 7.68
C THR A 159 13.95 -13.48 8.94
N THR A 160 14.67 -12.73 9.77
CA THR A 160 15.20 -13.19 11.06
C THR A 160 14.07 -13.33 12.06
N ARG A 161 13.99 -14.50 12.72
CA ARG A 161 13.06 -14.75 13.83
C ARG A 161 13.53 -14.02 15.06
N SER A 162 12.63 -13.25 15.65
CA SER A 162 12.90 -12.53 16.90
C SER A 162 11.61 -12.08 17.55
N THR A 163 11.59 -11.90 18.86
CA THR A 163 10.45 -11.26 19.55
C THR A 163 10.23 -9.81 19.08
N TYR A 164 11.31 -9.08 18.78
CA TYR A 164 11.28 -7.69 18.33
C TYR A 164 12.06 -7.46 17.04
N PHE A 165 11.57 -6.53 16.23
CA PHE A 165 12.32 -6.03 15.09
C PHE A 165 13.59 -5.31 15.55
N ASN A 166 14.63 -5.34 14.71
CA ASN A 166 15.91 -4.72 15.03
C ASN A 166 15.76 -3.20 15.29
N ASP A 167 16.19 -2.76 16.47
CA ASP A 167 16.06 -1.38 16.94
C ASP A 167 16.78 -0.37 16.04
N GLU A 168 17.98 -0.70 15.54
CA GLU A 168 18.75 0.19 14.67
C GLU A 168 18.02 0.48 13.35
N ASN A 169 17.34 -0.54 12.81
CA ASN A 169 16.53 -0.39 11.60
C ASN A 169 15.27 0.45 11.86
N VAL A 170 14.64 0.33 13.03
CA VAL A 170 13.51 1.19 13.44
C VAL A 170 13.98 2.63 13.63
N ASP A 171 15.12 2.85 14.29
CA ASP A 171 15.68 4.19 14.49
C ASP A 171 16.11 4.84 13.16
N LYS A 172 16.68 4.06 12.23
CA LYS A 172 16.94 4.52 10.86
C LYS A 172 15.66 4.88 10.12
N ALA A 173 14.62 4.07 10.22
CA ALA A 173 13.31 4.32 9.62
C ALA A 173 12.68 5.63 10.15
N ALA A 174 12.70 5.80 11.48
CA ALA A 174 12.23 7.00 12.16
C ALA A 174 12.97 8.25 11.67
N ARG A 175 14.30 8.19 11.51
CA ARG A 175 15.09 9.30 10.94
C ARG A 175 14.70 9.59 9.49
N GLN A 176 14.46 8.57 8.66
CA GLN A 176 14.00 8.76 7.27
C GLN A 176 12.65 9.48 7.22
N LEU A 177 11.71 9.11 8.10
CA LEU A 177 10.41 9.78 8.24
C LEU A 177 10.52 11.20 8.80
N GLY A 178 11.48 11.42 9.69
CA GLY A 178 11.79 12.70 10.29
C GLY A 178 12.11 13.77 9.24
N VAL A 179 12.63 13.40 8.06
CA VAL A 179 13.03 14.39 7.06
C VAL A 179 11.88 15.09 6.34
N VAL A 180 10.62 14.70 6.52
CA VAL A 180 9.49 15.38 5.84
C VAL A 180 8.64 16.08 6.87
N THR A 181 8.46 17.39 6.75
CA THR A 181 7.66 18.20 7.69
C THR A 181 6.28 18.53 7.16
N GLN A 182 6.12 18.55 5.83
CA GLN A 182 4.86 18.95 5.20
C GLN A 182 4.62 18.22 3.89
N ILE A 183 3.37 17.87 3.64
CA ILE A 183 2.85 17.44 2.34
C ILE A 183 1.87 18.49 1.84
N ASN A 184 2.07 18.94 0.60
CA ASN A 184 1.18 19.81 -0.15
C ASN A 184 0.49 18.98 -1.21
N TYR A 185 -0.79 18.66 -0.99
CA TYR A 185 -1.57 17.81 -1.86
C TYR A 185 -2.54 18.62 -2.72
N LYS A 186 -2.45 18.49 -4.04
CA LYS A 186 -3.43 19.05 -4.97
C LYS A 186 -4.33 17.93 -5.47
N SER A 187 -5.60 17.94 -5.08
CA SER A 187 -6.57 16.92 -5.50
C SER A 187 -6.82 16.95 -7.00
N SER A 188 -6.83 18.14 -7.61
CA SER A 188 -6.92 18.33 -9.05
C SER A 188 -6.07 19.49 -9.57
N ALA A 189 -5.86 19.55 -10.89
CA ALA A 189 -5.28 20.73 -11.54
C ALA A 189 -6.12 21.99 -11.21
N GLY A 190 -5.46 23.06 -10.75
CA GLY A 190 -6.12 24.32 -10.37
C GLY A 190 -6.70 24.38 -8.94
N ALA A 191 -6.78 23.26 -8.22
CA ALA A 191 -7.19 23.28 -6.81
C ALA A 191 -6.12 23.92 -5.92
N LYS A 192 -6.55 24.59 -4.85
CA LYS A 192 -5.63 25.02 -3.79
C LYS A 192 -5.02 23.78 -3.11
N PRO A 193 -3.70 23.75 -2.85
CA PRO A 193 -3.10 22.65 -2.13
C PRO A 193 -3.71 22.52 -0.74
N GLN A 194 -4.10 21.30 -0.38
CA GLN A 194 -4.33 20.91 1.00
C GLN A 194 -2.99 20.66 1.68
N ILE A 195 -2.82 21.23 2.87
CA ILE A 195 -1.56 21.16 3.63
C ILE A 195 -1.71 20.13 4.75
N PHE A 196 -0.78 19.17 4.78
CA PHE A 196 -0.63 18.22 5.86
C PHE A 196 0.71 18.42 6.55
N ASN A 197 0.70 18.65 7.86
CA ASN A 197 1.92 18.79 8.66
C ASN A 197 1.66 18.47 10.14
N SER A 198 2.72 18.34 10.92
CA SER A 198 2.61 18.03 12.34
C SER A 198 1.95 19.16 13.16
N SER A 199 2.06 20.42 12.75
CA SER A 199 1.41 21.54 13.46
C SER A 199 -0.11 21.55 13.35
N LEU A 200 -0.65 20.93 12.29
CA LEU A 200 -2.08 20.75 12.06
C LEU A 200 -2.57 19.37 12.55
N SER A 201 -1.70 18.55 13.15
CA SER A 201 -1.98 17.19 13.63
C SER A 201 -2.70 16.31 12.58
N ASN A 202 -2.37 16.52 11.30
CA ASN A 202 -2.99 15.84 10.17
C ASN A 202 -1.97 15.13 9.25
N LEU A 203 -0.70 15.11 9.66
CA LEU A 203 0.36 14.30 9.05
C LEU A 203 0.89 13.30 10.09
N GLU A 204 0.50 12.04 9.91
CA GLU A 204 0.93 10.90 10.70
C GLU A 204 2.18 10.28 10.06
N LYS A 205 3.08 9.73 10.88
CA LYS A 205 4.30 9.06 10.41
C LYS A 205 4.36 7.69 11.07
N LEU A 206 4.61 6.64 10.30
CA LEU A 206 4.60 5.28 10.82
C LEU A 206 5.79 4.49 10.27
N VAL A 207 6.51 3.82 11.16
CA VAL A 207 7.36 2.70 10.78
C VAL A 207 6.49 1.45 10.88
N VAL A 208 6.39 0.69 9.80
CA VAL A 208 5.72 -0.61 9.78
C VAL A 208 6.79 -1.67 9.59
N ALA A 209 7.17 -2.33 10.68
CA ALA A 209 8.27 -3.28 10.71
C ALA A 209 7.74 -4.71 10.77
N THR A 210 7.88 -5.46 9.67
CA THR A 210 7.37 -6.82 9.52
C THR A 210 8.48 -7.86 9.67
N HIS A 211 8.30 -8.85 10.54
CA HIS A 211 9.23 -9.95 10.74
C HIS A 211 8.53 -11.20 11.28
N PRO A 212 9.12 -12.40 11.14
CA PRO A 212 8.64 -13.56 11.88
C PRO A 212 9.02 -13.43 13.36
N ASN A 213 8.11 -13.81 14.27
CA ASN A 213 8.42 -13.99 15.68
C ASN A 213 9.21 -15.28 15.93
N ASP A 214 9.50 -15.60 17.19
CA ASP A 214 10.25 -16.80 17.57
C ASP A 214 9.53 -18.10 17.14
N ASN A 215 8.20 -18.08 17.05
CA ASN A 215 7.37 -19.17 16.53
C ASN A 215 7.30 -19.20 14.99
N GLY A 216 7.92 -18.23 14.30
CA GLY A 216 7.88 -18.10 12.84
C GLY A 216 6.63 -17.40 12.29
N GLU A 217 5.76 -16.90 13.17
CA GLU A 217 4.52 -16.19 12.82
C GLU A 217 4.83 -14.77 12.38
N ILE A 218 4.17 -14.30 11.33
CA ILE A 218 4.34 -12.93 10.82
C ILE A 218 3.77 -11.96 11.84
N THR A 219 4.63 -11.06 12.30
CA THR A 219 4.35 -10.01 13.27
C THR A 219 4.74 -8.66 12.71
N GLN A 220 3.96 -7.64 13.04
CA GLN A 220 4.23 -6.25 12.72
C GLN A 220 4.39 -5.40 13.97
N HIS A 221 5.47 -4.64 14.03
CA HIS A 221 5.64 -3.56 15.01
C HIS A 221 5.40 -2.22 14.33
N ILE A 222 4.46 -1.46 14.87
CA ILE A 222 3.99 -0.18 14.33
C ILE A 222 4.45 0.90 15.27
N VAL A 223 5.33 1.79 14.80
CA VAL A 223 5.96 2.81 15.63
C VAL A 223 5.67 4.19 15.05
N ASP A 224 5.14 5.11 15.85
CA ASP A 224 4.96 6.52 15.48
C ASP A 224 6.20 7.34 15.89
N PRO A 225 7.10 7.72 14.95
CA PRO A 225 8.27 8.52 15.26
C PRO A 225 7.89 10.00 15.18
N THR A 226 7.20 10.50 16.20
CA THR A 226 6.91 11.92 16.37
C THR A 226 8.20 12.71 16.57
N ASN A 227 8.81 13.20 15.47
CA ASN A 227 9.60 14.43 15.35
C ASN A 227 10.25 14.51 13.95
N GLY A 228 10.26 15.68 13.33
CA GLY A 228 10.88 15.86 12.02
C GLY A 228 11.51 17.23 11.78
N GLN A 229 12.48 17.27 10.86
CA GLN A 229 13.13 18.48 10.34
C GLN A 229 13.21 18.42 8.81
N ASP A 230 12.98 19.56 8.17
CA ASP A 230 13.33 19.90 6.79
C ASP A 230 12.99 18.90 5.67
N ASN A 231 11.76 18.96 5.12
CA ASN A 231 11.42 18.90 3.68
C ASN A 231 9.91 19.14 3.45
N VAL A 232 9.55 19.69 2.29
CA VAL A 232 8.16 19.80 1.81
C VAL A 232 7.99 18.92 0.57
N VAL A 233 6.97 18.06 0.58
CA VAL A 233 6.61 17.20 -0.56
C VAL A 233 5.38 17.77 -1.24
N GLU A 234 5.44 17.94 -2.55
CA GLU A 234 4.32 18.33 -3.41
C GLU A 234 3.75 17.08 -4.08
N VAL A 235 2.43 16.88 -3.98
CA VAL A 235 1.73 15.74 -4.59
C VAL A 235 0.62 16.22 -5.52
N ASN A 236 0.61 15.68 -6.73
CA ASN A 236 -0.48 15.80 -7.68
C ASN A 236 -1.38 14.56 -7.60
N GLY A 237 -2.57 14.71 -7.01
CA GLY A 237 -3.53 13.63 -6.80
C GLY A 237 -4.03 13.01 -8.10
N ASP A 238 -4.43 13.83 -9.08
CA ASP A 238 -4.89 13.35 -10.39
C ASP A 238 -3.84 12.46 -11.07
N GLU A 239 -2.58 12.90 -11.10
CA GLU A 239 -1.50 12.17 -11.73
C GLU A 239 -1.15 10.87 -10.98
N THR A 240 -1.17 10.91 -9.65
CA THR A 240 -0.80 9.76 -8.82
C THR A 240 -1.87 8.66 -8.90
N VAL A 241 -3.15 9.02 -8.70
CA VAL A 241 -4.28 8.08 -8.75
C VAL A 241 -4.45 7.50 -10.16
N TYR A 242 -4.31 8.32 -11.20
CA TYR A 242 -4.32 7.82 -12.58
C TYR A 242 -3.29 6.71 -12.80
N LYS A 243 -2.04 6.93 -12.34
CA LYS A 243 -0.94 5.99 -12.56
C LYS A 243 -1.07 4.70 -11.76
N HIS A 244 -1.61 4.80 -10.54
CA HIS A 244 -1.97 3.64 -9.73
C HIS A 244 -2.82 2.66 -10.56
N TYR A 245 -3.91 3.14 -11.13
CA TYR A 245 -4.82 2.30 -11.91
C TYR A 245 -4.31 1.99 -13.30
N LEU A 246 -3.54 2.86 -13.95
CA LEU A 246 -2.96 2.58 -15.26
C LEU A 246 -2.02 1.37 -15.20
N GLY A 247 -1.22 1.24 -14.14
CA GLY A 247 -0.35 0.08 -13.94
C GLY A 247 -1.13 -1.24 -13.87
N ILE A 248 -2.21 -1.26 -13.08
CA ILE A 248 -3.10 -2.43 -12.94
C ILE A 248 -3.86 -2.71 -14.23
N MET A 249 -4.35 -1.67 -14.91
CA MET A 249 -5.03 -1.80 -16.19
C MET A 249 -4.12 -2.38 -17.27
N ASN A 250 -2.88 -1.93 -17.37
CA ASN A 250 -1.92 -2.47 -18.34
C ASN A 250 -1.58 -3.93 -18.04
N LEU A 251 -1.53 -4.30 -16.77
CA LEU A 251 -1.34 -5.68 -16.34
C LEU A 251 -2.48 -6.61 -16.78
N ILE A 252 -3.73 -6.11 -16.83
CA ILE A 252 -4.89 -6.90 -17.29
C ILE A 252 -5.23 -6.74 -18.78
N ALA A 253 -4.95 -5.59 -19.39
CA ALA A 253 -5.39 -5.26 -20.76
C ALA A 253 -4.60 -6.01 -21.83
N ASN A 254 -3.44 -6.55 -21.49
CA ASN A 254 -2.63 -7.39 -22.39
C ASN A 254 -3.11 -8.85 -22.44
N GLU A 255 -4.16 -9.20 -21.70
CA GLU A 255 -4.70 -10.55 -21.59
C GLU A 255 -6.15 -10.61 -22.05
N THR A 256 -6.71 -11.82 -22.13
CA THR A 256 -8.14 -12.00 -22.36
C THR A 256 -8.93 -11.56 -21.12
N ILE A 257 -9.59 -10.41 -21.22
CA ILE A 257 -10.44 -9.87 -20.16
C ILE A 257 -11.73 -10.70 -20.05
N ILE A 258 -12.03 -11.11 -18.82
CA ILE A 258 -13.23 -11.85 -18.44
C ILE A 258 -14.09 -10.91 -17.58
N PRO A 259 -15.36 -10.67 -17.94
CA PRO A 259 -16.31 -10.00 -17.06
C PRO A 259 -16.64 -10.89 -15.85
N SER A 260 -16.63 -10.31 -14.66
CA SER A 260 -16.99 -11.03 -13.43
C SER A 260 -17.85 -10.17 -12.52
N THR A 261 -18.70 -10.79 -11.69
CA THR A 261 -19.45 -10.10 -10.65
C THR A 261 -19.24 -10.82 -9.34
N LYS A 262 -18.71 -10.10 -8.34
CA LYS A 262 -18.47 -10.62 -6.99
C LYS A 262 -18.99 -9.59 -5.99
N SER A 263 -19.73 -10.06 -4.98
CA SER A 263 -20.36 -9.19 -3.96
C SER A 263 -21.20 -8.04 -4.55
N GLY A 264 -21.87 -8.27 -5.69
CA GLY A 264 -22.68 -7.26 -6.38
C GLY A 264 -21.90 -6.22 -7.19
N ILE A 265 -20.57 -6.29 -7.23
CA ILE A 265 -19.70 -5.36 -7.97
C ILE A 265 -19.21 -6.04 -9.25
N LYS A 266 -19.24 -5.31 -10.36
CA LYS A 266 -18.72 -5.77 -11.66
C LYS A 266 -17.23 -5.47 -11.79
N PHE A 267 -16.50 -6.45 -12.31
CA PHE A 267 -15.05 -6.40 -12.49
C PHE A 267 -14.65 -6.83 -13.89
N LYS A 268 -13.56 -6.24 -14.39
CA LYS A 268 -12.79 -6.75 -15.52
C LYS A 268 -11.59 -7.51 -14.96
N VAL A 269 -11.53 -8.81 -15.22
CA VAL A 269 -10.54 -9.71 -14.59
C VAL A 269 -9.77 -10.51 -15.63
N VAL A 270 -8.61 -11.03 -15.22
CA VAL A 270 -7.77 -11.93 -16.01
C VAL A 270 -7.38 -13.13 -15.16
N GLU A 271 -7.17 -14.27 -15.81
CA GLU A 271 -6.79 -15.52 -15.15
C GLU A 271 -5.27 -15.70 -15.14
N TYR A 272 -4.68 -15.84 -13.96
CA TYR A 272 -3.31 -16.29 -13.78
C TYR A 272 -3.30 -17.81 -13.56
N LYS A 273 -3.48 -18.57 -14.65
CA LYS A 273 -3.64 -20.04 -14.64
C LYS A 273 -2.61 -20.78 -13.78
N LYS A 274 -1.32 -20.44 -13.92
CA LYS A 274 -0.22 -21.07 -13.15
C LYS A 274 -0.35 -20.88 -11.64
N LEU A 275 -1.02 -19.80 -11.22
CA LEU A 275 -1.18 -19.43 -9.81
C LEU A 275 -2.58 -19.78 -9.29
N GLY A 276 -3.49 -20.22 -10.17
CA GLY A 276 -4.85 -20.63 -9.83
C GLY A 276 -5.70 -19.50 -9.24
N CYS A 277 -5.52 -18.28 -9.75
CA CYS A 277 -6.26 -17.11 -9.28
C CYS A 277 -6.64 -16.16 -10.41
N PHE A 278 -7.64 -15.34 -10.16
CA PHE A 278 -8.08 -14.23 -11.00
C PHE A 278 -7.71 -12.92 -10.35
N VAL A 279 -7.34 -11.94 -11.16
CA VAL A 279 -6.95 -10.59 -10.75
C VAL A 279 -7.73 -9.60 -11.59
N GLY A 280 -8.20 -8.50 -11.01
CA GLY A 280 -8.85 -7.46 -11.80
C GLY A 280 -9.10 -6.17 -11.07
N ILE A 281 -9.92 -5.35 -11.71
CA ILE A 281 -10.30 -4.01 -11.26
C ILE A 281 -11.79 -3.79 -11.52
N SER A 282 -12.43 -3.00 -10.67
CA SER A 282 -13.81 -2.56 -10.87
C SER A 282 -14.02 -2.00 -12.28
N GLU A 283 -15.08 -2.46 -12.95
CA GLU A 283 -15.42 -2.07 -14.32
C GLU A 283 -15.54 -0.55 -14.46
N LYS A 284 -16.15 0.12 -13.48
CA LYS A 284 -16.31 1.58 -13.49
C LYS A 284 -14.98 2.32 -13.38
N VAL A 285 -14.07 1.85 -12.53
CA VAL A 285 -12.74 2.47 -12.37
C VAL A 285 -11.92 2.27 -13.64
N PHE A 286 -11.97 1.06 -14.22
CA PHE A 286 -11.37 0.78 -15.52
C PHE A 286 -11.85 1.76 -16.58
N ASP A 287 -13.18 1.95 -16.70
CA ASP A 287 -13.76 2.79 -17.73
C ASP A 287 -13.37 4.26 -17.54
N ILE A 288 -13.33 4.79 -16.32
CA ILE A 288 -12.85 6.16 -16.05
C ILE A 288 -11.43 6.35 -16.59
N VAL A 289 -10.53 5.42 -16.29
CA VAL A 289 -9.12 5.54 -16.68
C VAL A 289 -8.94 5.29 -18.19
N TYR A 290 -9.71 4.36 -18.77
CA TYR A 290 -9.70 4.07 -20.20
C TYR A 290 -10.20 5.26 -21.03
N GLU A 291 -11.31 5.89 -20.64
CA GLU A 291 -11.86 7.07 -21.32
C GLU A 291 -10.90 8.27 -21.26
N SER A 292 -10.10 8.39 -20.20
CA SER A 292 -9.03 9.40 -20.12
C SER A 292 -7.91 9.19 -21.16
N PHE A 293 -7.83 8.02 -21.80
CA PHE A 293 -6.74 7.65 -22.70
C PHE A 293 -7.12 7.43 -24.18
N LYS A 294 -8.37 7.10 -24.55
CA LYS A 294 -8.83 6.76 -25.92
C LYS A 294 -8.01 7.39 -27.08
N GLY A 295 -6.88 6.77 -27.44
CA GLY A 295 -5.96 7.18 -28.52
C GLY A 295 -5.25 8.54 -28.36
N LYS A 296 -5.22 9.17 -27.18
CA LYS A 296 -4.66 10.52 -26.99
C LYS A 296 -3.42 10.53 -26.11
N LYS A 297 -2.50 11.45 -26.40
CA LYS A 297 -1.37 11.75 -25.51
C LYS A 297 -1.90 12.28 -24.18
N VAL A 298 -1.53 11.62 -23.08
CA VAL A 298 -1.90 12.05 -21.72
C VAL A 298 -1.28 13.42 -21.44
N THR A 299 -2.11 14.36 -21.01
CA THR A 299 -1.71 15.72 -20.60
C THR A 299 -2.26 16.02 -19.22
N SER A 300 -1.72 17.01 -18.51
CA SER A 300 -2.28 17.42 -17.20
C SER A 300 -3.77 17.78 -17.28
N LYS A 301 -4.23 18.31 -18.43
CA LYS A 301 -5.63 18.66 -18.66
C LYS A 301 -6.52 17.44 -18.87
N SER A 302 -6.02 16.36 -19.48
CA SER A 302 -6.80 15.13 -19.66
C SER A 302 -6.99 14.34 -18.36
N LEU A 303 -6.13 14.58 -17.37
CA LEU A 303 -6.22 13.96 -16.05
C LEU A 303 -7.08 14.75 -15.05
N GLU A 304 -7.52 15.95 -15.42
CA GLU A 304 -8.20 16.87 -14.50
C GLU A 304 -9.45 16.23 -13.87
N GLY A 305 -9.44 16.14 -12.55
CA GLY A 305 -10.54 15.62 -11.72
C GLY A 305 -10.68 14.10 -11.74
N ILE A 306 -9.75 13.35 -12.34
CA ILE A 306 -9.79 11.88 -12.36
C ILE A 306 -9.76 11.30 -10.94
N ASN A 307 -8.99 11.92 -10.05
CA ASN A 307 -8.87 11.53 -8.66
C ASN A 307 -10.23 11.61 -7.93
N ASN A 308 -10.95 12.72 -8.10
CA ASN A 308 -12.26 12.91 -7.51
C ASN A 308 -13.30 11.94 -8.09
N LYS A 309 -13.27 11.71 -9.41
CA LYS A 309 -14.18 10.76 -10.09
C LYS A 309 -14.00 9.34 -9.56
N ILE A 310 -12.75 8.88 -9.47
CA ILE A 310 -12.48 7.52 -8.99
C ILE A 310 -12.84 7.37 -7.52
N ASN A 311 -12.45 8.33 -6.66
CA ASN A 311 -12.82 8.26 -5.25
C ASN A 311 -14.33 8.23 -5.04
N LYS A 312 -15.08 9.04 -5.80
CA LYS A 312 -16.54 9.02 -5.76
C LYS A 312 -17.10 7.65 -6.16
N GLU A 313 -16.60 7.04 -7.24
CA GLU A 313 -17.08 5.70 -7.62
C GLU A 313 -16.77 4.64 -6.56
N LEU A 314 -15.62 4.72 -5.90
CA LEU A 314 -15.28 3.80 -4.81
C LEU A 314 -16.16 4.02 -3.57
N ASP A 315 -16.53 5.28 -3.28
CA ASP A 315 -17.51 5.63 -2.25
C ASP A 315 -18.89 5.04 -2.60
N ASP A 316 -19.33 5.20 -3.85
CA ASP A 316 -20.63 4.69 -4.35
C ASP A 316 -20.70 3.14 -4.35
N LEU A 317 -19.55 2.47 -4.47
CA LEU A 317 -19.44 1.01 -4.31
C LEU A 317 -19.48 0.57 -2.83
N ASN A 318 -19.59 1.50 -1.89
CA ASN A 318 -19.55 1.27 -0.44
C ASN A 318 -18.34 0.46 0.03
N LEU A 319 -17.20 0.61 -0.66
CA LEU A 319 -15.94 -0.01 -0.30
C LEU A 319 -15.24 0.79 0.81
N LEU A 320 -15.91 0.89 1.96
CA LEU A 320 -15.37 1.54 3.17
C LEU A 320 -14.38 0.62 3.91
N ASN A 321 -14.49 -0.69 3.71
CA ASN A 321 -13.60 -1.72 4.21
C ASN A 321 -13.34 -2.73 3.10
N ASN A 322 -12.24 -3.48 3.21
CA ASN A 322 -12.00 -4.60 2.30
C ASN A 322 -13.12 -5.64 2.46
N ILE A 323 -13.57 -6.22 1.35
CA ILE A 323 -14.48 -7.38 1.36
C ILE A 323 -13.61 -8.62 1.19
N GLU A 324 -13.43 -9.38 2.25
CA GLU A 324 -12.52 -10.52 2.28
C GLU A 324 -13.20 -11.80 2.75
N SER A 325 -12.86 -12.90 2.09
CA SER A 325 -13.22 -14.27 2.49
C SER A 325 -12.05 -15.22 2.18
N GLU A 326 -12.24 -16.52 2.39
CA GLU A 326 -11.21 -17.52 2.09
C GLU A 326 -10.77 -17.51 0.62
N ASN A 327 -11.69 -17.26 -0.32
CA ASN A 327 -11.47 -17.33 -1.77
C ASN A 327 -11.54 -15.97 -2.48
N LEU A 328 -11.67 -14.86 -1.75
CA LEU A 328 -11.92 -13.53 -2.32
C LEU A 328 -11.22 -12.44 -1.50
N SER A 329 -10.64 -11.47 -2.18
CA SER A 329 -10.23 -10.19 -1.62
C SER A 329 -10.61 -9.07 -2.59
N ILE A 330 -11.47 -8.15 -2.14
CA ILE A 330 -11.77 -6.89 -2.82
C ILE A 330 -11.24 -5.78 -1.92
N GLY A 331 -10.29 -5.01 -2.42
CA GLY A 331 -9.73 -3.87 -1.69
C GLY A 331 -10.63 -2.64 -1.75
N ILE A 332 -10.42 -1.73 -0.78
CA ILE A 332 -11.02 -0.38 -0.80
C ILE A 332 -10.60 0.48 -2.00
N ASP A 333 -9.58 0.03 -2.74
CA ASP A 333 -9.10 0.56 -4.02
C ASP A 333 -9.88 0.00 -5.23
N GLY A 334 -10.85 -0.90 -5.03
CA GLY A 334 -11.62 -1.51 -6.11
C GLY A 334 -10.83 -2.55 -6.92
N ILE A 335 -9.70 -3.03 -6.40
CA ILE A 335 -8.90 -4.11 -6.99
C ILE A 335 -9.36 -5.43 -6.38
N ILE A 336 -9.46 -6.47 -7.20
CA ILE A 336 -9.93 -7.79 -6.80
C ILE A 336 -8.89 -8.87 -7.08
N VAL A 337 -8.75 -9.82 -6.15
CA VAL A 337 -8.10 -11.11 -6.38
C VAL A 337 -8.97 -12.23 -5.80
N PHE A 338 -9.19 -13.31 -6.54
CA PHE A 338 -10.02 -14.43 -6.09
C PHE A 338 -9.62 -15.75 -6.73
N LYS A 339 -10.24 -16.83 -6.25
CA LYS A 339 -10.27 -18.14 -6.90
C LYS A 339 -11.72 -18.52 -7.17
N ASP A 340 -11.97 -19.11 -8.33
CA ASP A 340 -13.28 -19.68 -8.66
C ASP A 340 -13.50 -21.06 -8.06
#